data_AF-A0A2X0MZZ5-F1
#
_entry.id   AF-A0A2X0MZZ5-F1
#
_cell.length_a   1.000
_cell.length_b   1.000
_cell.length_c   1.000
_cell.angle_alpha   90.00
_cell.angle_beta   90.00
_cell.angle_gamma   90.00
#
_symmetry.space_group_name_H-M   'P 1'
#
loop_
_entity.id
_entity.type
_entity.pdbx_description
1 polymer ?
#
loop_
_entity_poly.entity_id
_entity_poly.type
_entity_poly.pdbx_seq_one_letter_code
_entity_poly.pdbx_strand_id
1 'polypeptide(L)'
;MEDKVEAQMTDEVFSPKPPTHGEVAALDQDLRTLYQTSPPSTHCSALATDAFALPLSQRPLKLAKPSTPATSSAMPSPGAPGVLKAAMELHTLAMFFAESMLYLHKAPFAQALIDYPDEPLEAPWSASVLAVILEAGPYMTQITKSWSELDPVLAPRWWHIYFHTFATTVVQSSLVVKCPRSKLVQHALYQITAAIDIFETAAVTGAPVAMLLPRAKSLRTDALRAIQSTRRIPASMRASNGLGVVSPPKLSKEPTDNFNRCILKSEG
;
A
#
# COMPACT_ATOMS: atom_id res chain seq x y z
N MET A 1 0.57 9.33 -24.42
CA MET A 1 -0.09 9.95 -23.25
C MET A 1 0.36 9.23 -21.99
N GLU A 2 0.31 7.89 -22.00
CA GLU A 2 0.89 6.98 -21.00
C GLU A 2 2.33 7.36 -20.58
N ASP A 3 3.29 7.39 -21.53
CA ASP A 3 4.70 7.72 -21.22
C ASP A 3 4.90 9.09 -20.55
N LYS A 4 4.02 10.04 -20.83
CA LYS A 4 4.13 11.41 -20.28
C LYS A 4 3.64 11.46 -18.83
N VAL A 5 2.59 10.71 -18.50
CA VAL A 5 2.03 10.68 -17.14
C VAL A 5 2.98 9.94 -16.20
N GLU A 6 3.52 8.80 -16.62
CA GLU A 6 4.45 8.03 -15.79
C GLU A 6 5.77 8.79 -15.54
N ALA A 7 6.33 9.41 -16.57
CA ALA A 7 7.55 10.22 -16.44
C ALA A 7 7.33 11.43 -15.53
N GLN A 8 6.20 12.14 -15.68
CA GLN A 8 5.87 13.28 -14.83
C GLN A 8 5.60 12.86 -13.39
N MET A 9 4.92 11.75 -13.17
CA MET A 9 4.70 11.21 -11.83
C MET A 9 6.04 10.85 -11.17
N THR A 10 6.94 10.20 -11.90
CA THR A 10 8.26 9.84 -11.40
C THR A 10 9.07 11.10 -11.04
N ASP A 11 9.11 12.10 -11.92
CA ASP A 11 9.83 13.35 -11.70
C ASP A 11 9.28 14.11 -10.48
N GLU A 12 7.96 14.19 -10.32
CA GLU A 12 7.31 14.84 -9.17
C GLU A 12 7.49 14.06 -7.86
N VAL A 13 7.39 12.72 -7.90
CA VAL A 13 7.59 11.86 -6.72
C VAL A 13 9.03 11.96 -6.20
N PHE A 14 10.01 12.12 -7.09
CA PHE A 14 11.42 12.23 -6.74
C PHE A 14 11.95 13.67 -6.75
N SER A 15 11.08 14.67 -6.94
CA SER A 15 11.44 16.08 -6.92
C SER A 15 11.94 16.51 -5.54
N PRO A 16 12.99 17.35 -5.47
CA PRO A 16 13.47 17.89 -4.20
C PRO A 16 12.46 18.84 -3.53
N LYS A 17 11.45 19.32 -4.28
CA LYS A 17 10.35 20.14 -3.76
C LYS A 17 9.18 19.22 -3.41
N PRO A 18 8.64 19.27 -2.17
CA PRO A 18 7.48 18.47 -1.82
C PRO A 18 6.27 18.95 -2.65
N PRO A 19 5.52 18.02 -3.28
CA PRO A 19 4.39 18.38 -4.11
C PRO A 19 3.28 18.99 -3.27
N THR A 20 2.62 20.00 -3.83
CA THR A 20 1.46 20.64 -3.22
C THR A 20 0.23 19.73 -3.27
N HIS A 21 -0.75 20.01 -2.42
CA HIS A 21 -1.99 19.22 -2.40
C HIS A 21 -2.73 19.25 -3.75
N GLY A 22 -2.69 20.37 -4.46
CA GLY A 22 -3.29 20.50 -5.78
C GLY A 22 -2.61 19.61 -6.83
N GLU A 23 -1.27 19.54 -6.82
CA GLU A 23 -0.49 18.72 -7.74
C GLU A 23 -0.75 17.23 -7.51
N VAL A 24 -0.73 16.77 -6.25
CA VAL A 24 -1.04 15.36 -5.90
C VAL A 24 -2.46 14.99 -6.33
N ALA A 25 -3.44 15.86 -6.09
CA ALA A 25 -4.83 15.60 -6.48
C ALA A 25 -5.02 15.58 -8.00
N ALA A 26 -4.32 16.45 -8.74
CA ALA A 26 -4.37 16.46 -10.20
C ALA A 26 -3.76 15.17 -10.78
N LEU A 27 -2.60 14.74 -10.27
CA LEU A 27 -1.96 13.49 -10.70
C LEU A 27 -2.78 12.25 -10.35
N ASP A 28 -3.43 12.21 -9.18
CA ASP A 28 -4.35 11.12 -8.81
C ASP A 28 -5.53 11.06 -9.80
N GLN A 29 -6.10 12.21 -10.15
CA GLN A 29 -7.17 12.27 -11.14
C GLN A 29 -6.70 11.85 -12.54
N ASP A 30 -5.48 12.23 -12.94
CA ASP A 30 -4.90 11.84 -14.23
C ASP A 30 -4.66 10.32 -14.29
N LEU A 31 -4.12 9.71 -13.22
CA LEU A 31 -3.98 8.26 -13.12
C LEU A 31 -5.34 7.56 -13.22
N ARG A 32 -6.35 8.02 -12.46
CA ARG A 32 -7.69 7.41 -12.51
C ARG A 32 -8.31 7.51 -13.90
N THR A 33 -8.15 8.66 -14.56
CA THR A 33 -8.62 8.87 -15.93
C THR A 33 -7.90 7.95 -16.90
N LEU A 34 -6.59 7.76 -16.73
CA LEU A 34 -5.81 6.83 -17.53
C LEU A 34 -6.34 5.40 -17.39
N TYR A 35 -6.59 4.92 -16.17
CA TYR A 35 -7.17 3.59 -15.95
C TYR A 35 -8.56 3.44 -16.58
N GLN A 36 -9.43 4.43 -16.41
CA GLN A 36 -10.80 4.39 -16.92
C GLN A 36 -10.90 4.44 -18.45
N THR A 37 -9.98 5.18 -19.08
CA THR A 37 -9.93 5.31 -20.55
C THR A 37 -9.19 4.15 -21.22
N SER A 38 -8.42 3.37 -20.44
CA SER A 38 -7.76 2.18 -20.97
C SER A 38 -8.78 1.11 -21.39
N PRO A 39 -8.51 0.36 -22.48
CA PRO A 39 -9.44 -0.66 -22.97
C PRO A 39 -9.75 -1.72 -21.88
N PRO A 40 -11.00 -2.22 -21.75
CA PRO A 40 -11.32 -3.25 -20.76
C PRO A 40 -10.48 -4.53 -20.87
N SER A 41 -9.90 -4.80 -22.04
CA SER A 41 -8.97 -5.91 -22.26
C SER A 41 -7.63 -5.76 -21.53
N THR A 42 -7.28 -4.57 -21.03
CA THR A 42 -6.06 -4.32 -20.25
C THR A 42 -6.31 -4.39 -18.74
N HIS A 43 -7.54 -4.68 -18.31
CA HIS A 43 -7.90 -4.75 -16.90
C HIS A 43 -7.67 -6.15 -16.35
N CYS A 44 -7.00 -6.22 -15.20
CA CYS A 44 -6.76 -7.48 -14.51
C CYS A 44 -8.04 -7.99 -13.84
N SER A 45 -8.36 -9.27 -14.03
CA SER A 45 -9.50 -9.94 -13.39
C SER A 45 -9.38 -10.08 -11.87
N ALA A 46 -8.19 -9.85 -11.30
CA ALA A 46 -7.95 -9.86 -9.86
C ALA A 46 -8.60 -8.66 -9.16
N LEU A 47 -8.93 -7.60 -9.90
CA LEU A 47 -9.55 -6.39 -9.39
C LEU A 47 -11.00 -6.28 -9.85
N ALA A 48 -11.82 -5.58 -9.07
CA ALA A 48 -13.18 -5.26 -9.47
C ALA A 48 -13.20 -4.34 -10.70
N THR A 49 -14.25 -4.41 -11.50
CA THR A 49 -14.39 -3.59 -12.72
C THR A 49 -14.44 -2.08 -12.42
N ASP A 50 -14.82 -1.71 -11.19
CA ASP A 50 -14.83 -0.34 -10.68
C ASP A 50 -13.55 0.01 -9.87
N ALA A 51 -12.50 -0.82 -9.94
CA ALA A 51 -11.21 -0.48 -9.36
C ALA A 51 -10.72 0.86 -9.92
N PHE A 52 -10.19 1.70 -9.03
CA PHE A 52 -9.70 3.06 -9.33
C PHE A 52 -10.74 4.04 -9.91
N ALA A 53 -12.01 3.66 -10.03
CA ALA A 53 -13.05 4.49 -10.67
C ALA A 53 -13.33 5.81 -9.94
N LEU A 54 -13.24 5.85 -8.62
CA LEU A 54 -13.47 7.06 -7.83
C LEU A 54 -12.50 7.17 -6.66
N PRO A 55 -12.04 8.40 -6.34
CA PRO A 55 -11.33 8.67 -5.09
C PRO A 55 -12.12 8.13 -3.90
N LEU A 56 -11.44 7.51 -2.94
CA LEU A 56 -12.10 6.99 -1.74
C LEU A 56 -12.80 8.07 -0.90
N SER A 57 -12.35 9.33 -0.99
CA SER A 57 -13.04 10.48 -0.39
C SER A 57 -14.44 10.70 -0.97
N GLN A 58 -14.68 10.25 -2.20
CA GLN A 58 -15.96 10.34 -2.92
C GLN A 58 -16.73 9.01 -2.92
N ARG A 59 -16.12 7.91 -2.48
CA ARG A 59 -16.83 6.64 -2.31
C ARG A 59 -17.64 6.69 -1.01
N PRO A 60 -18.90 6.22 -1.00
CA PRO A 60 -19.64 6.07 0.25
C PRO A 60 -18.84 5.15 1.19
N LEU A 61 -18.56 5.60 2.42
CA LEU A 61 -17.94 4.83 3.51
C LEU A 61 -18.84 3.68 4.01
N LYS A 62 -19.60 3.03 3.12
CA LYS A 62 -20.11 1.70 3.41
C LYS A 62 -18.89 0.81 3.42
N LEU A 63 -18.48 0.40 4.63
CA LEU A 63 -17.57 -0.71 4.89
C LEU A 63 -17.78 -1.72 3.77
N ALA A 64 -16.85 -1.77 2.81
CA ALA A 64 -17.00 -2.62 1.66
C ALA A 64 -17.19 -4.02 2.23
N LYS A 65 -18.40 -4.57 2.08
CA LYS A 65 -18.60 -6.00 2.26
C LYS A 65 -17.51 -6.63 1.39
N PRO A 66 -16.77 -7.64 1.89
CA PRO A 66 -15.76 -8.31 1.09
C PRO A 66 -16.40 -8.56 -0.25
N SER A 67 -15.83 -7.95 -1.29
CA SER A 67 -16.30 -8.10 -2.65
C SER A 67 -16.52 -9.59 -2.80
N THR A 68 -17.79 -9.97 -3.00
CA THR A 68 -18.07 -11.32 -3.46
C THR A 68 -17.12 -11.50 -4.62
N PRO A 69 -16.17 -12.47 -4.55
CA PRO A 69 -15.24 -12.67 -5.64
C PRO A 69 -16.10 -12.71 -6.88
N ALA A 70 -15.76 -11.88 -7.87
CA ALA A 70 -16.42 -11.92 -9.16
C ALA A 70 -16.60 -13.40 -9.48
N THR A 71 -17.88 -13.79 -9.61
CA THR A 71 -18.34 -15.14 -9.88
C THR A 71 -17.26 -15.88 -10.60
N SER A 72 -16.83 -17.03 -10.05
CA SER A 72 -15.89 -17.97 -10.66
C SER A 72 -16.11 -18.05 -12.18
N SER A 73 -15.49 -17.14 -12.93
CA SER A 73 -15.27 -17.33 -14.32
C SER A 73 -14.20 -18.38 -14.26
N ALA A 74 -14.60 -19.60 -14.62
CA ALA A 74 -13.70 -20.72 -14.75
C ALA A 74 -12.40 -20.19 -15.34
N MET A 75 -11.32 -20.27 -14.56
CA MET A 75 -9.96 -20.07 -15.06
C MET A 75 -9.91 -20.75 -16.42
N PRO A 76 -9.59 -20.02 -17.51
CA PRO A 76 -9.53 -20.66 -18.81
C PRO A 76 -8.50 -21.78 -18.68
N SER A 77 -8.91 -22.98 -19.06
CA SER A 77 -8.20 -24.25 -18.84
C SER A 77 -6.68 -24.08 -18.71
N PRO A 78 -6.06 -24.48 -17.58
CA PRO A 78 -4.63 -24.33 -17.35
C PRO A 78 -3.90 -25.23 -18.34
N GLY A 79 -3.41 -24.65 -19.43
CA GLY A 79 -2.70 -25.43 -20.44
C GLY A 79 -2.40 -24.74 -21.76
N ALA A 80 -3.11 -23.65 -22.12
CA ALA A 80 -2.77 -22.87 -23.29
C ALA A 80 -1.71 -21.80 -22.93
N PRO A 81 -0.46 -21.88 -23.45
CA PRO A 81 0.61 -20.95 -23.09
C PRO A 81 0.27 -19.46 -23.29
N GLY A 82 -0.62 -19.15 -24.25
CA GLY A 82 -1.08 -17.80 -24.51
C GLY A 82 -1.99 -17.21 -23.43
N VAL A 83 -2.78 -18.04 -22.73
CA VAL A 83 -3.70 -17.59 -21.68
C VAL A 83 -2.90 -17.17 -20.43
N LEU A 84 -1.94 -18.00 -20.01
CA LEU A 84 -1.12 -17.70 -18.84
C LEU A 84 -0.28 -16.44 -19.05
N LYS A 85 0.36 -16.31 -20.23
CA LYS A 85 1.12 -15.11 -20.59
C LYS A 85 0.25 -13.85 -20.51
N ALA A 86 -0.93 -13.87 -21.14
CA ALA A 86 -1.85 -12.74 -21.09
C ALA A 86 -2.30 -12.41 -19.66
N ALA A 87 -2.64 -13.43 -18.86
CA ALA A 87 -3.00 -13.23 -17.46
C ALA A 87 -1.86 -12.56 -16.67
N MET A 88 -0.63 -13.05 -16.81
CA MET A 88 0.54 -12.46 -16.15
C MET A 88 0.80 -11.02 -16.61
N GLU A 89 0.68 -10.72 -17.91
CA GLU A 89 0.81 -9.35 -18.44
C GLU A 89 -0.22 -8.40 -17.79
N LEU A 90 -1.48 -8.81 -17.69
CA LEU A 90 -2.54 -8.01 -17.08
C LEU A 90 -2.31 -7.79 -15.57
N HIS A 91 -1.81 -8.80 -14.85
CA HIS A 91 -1.48 -8.64 -13.43
C HIS A 91 -0.31 -7.67 -13.24
N THR A 92 0.71 -7.74 -14.09
CA THR A 92 1.85 -6.81 -14.05
C THR A 92 1.39 -5.37 -14.31
N LEU A 93 0.53 -5.15 -15.32
CA LEU A 93 -0.03 -3.83 -15.60
C LEU A 93 -0.85 -3.28 -14.42
N ALA A 94 -1.72 -4.12 -13.83
CA ALA A 94 -2.49 -3.73 -12.65
C ALA A 94 -1.58 -3.43 -11.44
N MET A 95 -0.47 -4.16 -11.28
CA MET A 95 0.51 -3.91 -10.23
C MET A 95 1.18 -2.55 -10.41
N PHE A 96 1.63 -2.22 -11.63
CA PHE A 96 2.24 -0.91 -11.91
C PHE A 96 1.28 0.25 -11.70
N PHE A 97 0.00 0.06 -12.03
CA PHE A 97 -1.00 1.09 -11.77
C PHE A 97 -1.21 1.30 -10.26
N ALA A 98 -1.39 0.22 -9.50
CA ALA A 98 -1.54 0.29 -8.04
C ALA A 98 -0.29 0.84 -7.35
N GLU A 99 0.90 0.52 -7.90
CA GLU A 99 2.18 1.03 -7.44
C GLU A 99 2.30 2.54 -7.64
N SER A 100 1.97 3.03 -8.84
CA SER A 100 1.93 4.45 -9.17
C SER A 100 1.08 5.24 -8.16
N MET A 101 -0.12 4.73 -7.87
CA MET A 101 -1.02 5.29 -6.85
C MET A 101 -0.38 5.29 -5.46
N LEU A 102 0.25 4.19 -5.06
CA LEU A 102 0.93 4.09 -3.77
C LEU A 102 2.02 5.15 -3.62
N TYR A 103 2.92 5.28 -4.60
CA TYR A 103 4.06 6.18 -4.51
C TYR A 103 3.67 7.65 -4.64
N LEU A 104 2.66 7.97 -5.45
CA LEU A 104 2.09 9.31 -5.50
C LEU A 104 1.60 9.79 -4.11
N HIS A 105 0.93 8.92 -3.35
CA HIS A 105 0.37 9.27 -2.04
C HIS A 105 1.30 9.00 -0.85
N LYS A 106 2.43 8.30 -1.05
CA LYS A 106 3.31 7.82 0.03
C LYS A 106 3.90 8.95 0.88
N ALA A 107 4.40 10.01 0.26
CA ALA A 107 5.01 11.13 0.98
C ALA A 107 3.96 11.95 1.78
N PRO A 108 2.83 12.39 1.19
CA PRO A 108 1.72 12.99 1.92
C PRO A 108 1.18 12.11 3.07
N PHE A 109 1.06 10.80 2.83
CA PHE A 109 0.68 9.83 3.86
C PHE A 109 1.67 9.84 5.03
N ALA A 110 2.98 9.77 4.74
CA ALA A 110 4.00 9.79 5.78
C ALA A 110 3.95 11.07 6.62
N GLN A 111 3.70 12.22 5.96
CA GLN A 111 3.51 13.51 6.63
C GLN A 111 2.27 13.49 7.53
N ALA A 112 1.14 12.95 7.07
CA ALA A 112 -0.07 12.81 7.86
C ALA A 112 0.16 12.01 9.16
N LEU A 113 0.90 10.90 9.08
CA LEU A 113 1.21 10.07 10.26
C LEU A 113 2.11 10.78 11.27
N ILE A 114 2.95 11.73 10.82
CA ILE A 114 3.86 12.49 11.67
C ILE A 114 3.11 13.63 12.37
N ASP A 115 2.32 14.38 11.61
CA ASP A 115 1.64 15.58 12.10
C ASP A 115 0.39 15.25 12.92
N TYR A 116 -0.30 14.15 12.57
CA TYR A 116 -1.55 13.71 13.21
C TYR A 116 -1.41 12.26 13.73
N PRO A 117 -0.56 12.01 14.75
CA PRO A 117 -0.29 10.68 15.26
C PRO A 117 -1.48 10.02 15.96
N ASP A 118 -2.49 10.80 16.34
CA ASP A 118 -3.68 10.30 17.05
C ASP A 118 -4.74 9.78 16.08
N GLU A 119 -5.10 10.60 15.09
CA GLU A 119 -5.98 10.23 13.98
C GLU A 119 -5.48 10.87 12.67
N PRO A 120 -4.77 10.14 11.80
CA PRO A 120 -4.23 10.68 10.56
C PRO A 120 -5.31 11.07 9.54
N LEU A 121 -6.56 10.65 9.73
CA LEU A 121 -7.69 11.11 8.92
C LEU A 121 -8.15 12.54 9.24
N GLU A 122 -7.65 13.14 10.33
CA GLU A 122 -7.85 14.56 10.63
C GLU A 122 -6.82 15.45 9.91
N ALA A 123 -5.81 14.85 9.28
CA ALA A 123 -4.81 15.59 8.52
C ALA A 123 -5.40 16.20 7.23
N PRO A 124 -4.83 17.31 6.74
CA PRO A 124 -5.12 17.83 5.40
C PRO A 124 -4.91 16.78 4.30
N TRP A 125 -4.02 15.83 4.54
CA TRP A 125 -3.68 14.72 3.64
C TRP A 125 -4.49 13.45 3.86
N SER A 126 -5.66 13.54 4.51
CA SER A 126 -6.52 12.37 4.80
C SER A 126 -6.89 11.57 3.54
N ALA A 127 -7.09 12.22 2.39
CA ALA A 127 -7.32 11.55 1.12
C ALA A 127 -6.15 10.63 0.71
N SER A 128 -4.91 11.06 0.91
CA SER A 128 -3.71 10.25 0.66
C SER A 128 -3.61 9.08 1.64
N VAL A 129 -4.02 9.26 2.90
CA VAL A 129 -4.08 8.17 3.87
C VAL A 129 -5.06 7.09 3.42
N LEU A 130 -6.25 7.50 2.97
CA LEU A 130 -7.25 6.56 2.45
C LEU A 130 -6.74 5.86 1.18
N ALA A 131 -6.18 6.60 0.22
CA ALA A 131 -5.66 6.04 -1.02
C ALA A 131 -4.59 4.95 -0.78
N VAL A 132 -3.66 5.19 0.15
CA VAL A 132 -2.62 4.21 0.49
C VAL A 132 -3.19 2.99 1.22
N ILE A 133 -4.01 3.23 2.26
CA ILE A 133 -4.37 2.20 3.23
C ILE A 133 -5.57 1.36 2.77
N LEU A 134 -6.52 1.96 2.08
CA LEU A 134 -7.79 1.33 1.71
C LEU A 134 -7.92 1.04 0.21
N GLU A 135 -7.08 1.63 -0.65
CA GLU A 135 -7.13 1.43 -2.11
C GLU A 135 -5.89 0.70 -2.63
N ALA A 136 -4.76 1.41 -2.78
CA ALA A 136 -3.55 0.87 -3.41
C ALA A 136 -3.01 -0.38 -2.69
N GLY A 137 -2.87 -0.32 -1.36
CA GLY A 137 -2.37 -1.46 -0.58
C GLY A 137 -3.20 -2.73 -0.70
N PRO A 138 -4.53 -2.68 -0.44
CA PRO A 138 -5.41 -3.82 -0.63
C PRO A 138 -5.47 -4.35 -2.07
N TYR A 139 -5.38 -3.49 -3.08
CA TYR A 139 -5.36 -3.94 -4.48
C TYR A 139 -4.07 -4.71 -4.82
N MET A 140 -2.90 -4.22 -4.42
CA MET A 140 -1.64 -4.94 -4.64
C MET A 140 -1.62 -6.31 -3.93
N THR A 141 -2.20 -6.37 -2.73
CA THR A 141 -2.35 -7.64 -1.99
C THR A 141 -3.27 -8.61 -2.74
N GLN A 142 -4.40 -8.12 -3.29
CA GLN A 142 -5.32 -8.91 -4.11
C GLN A 142 -4.67 -9.40 -5.41
N ILE A 143 -3.95 -8.52 -6.13
CA ILE A 143 -3.21 -8.88 -7.34
C ILE A 143 -2.19 -9.98 -7.02
N THR A 144 -1.45 -9.86 -5.92
CA THR A 144 -0.44 -10.85 -5.53
C THR A 144 -1.05 -12.20 -5.17
N LYS A 145 -2.20 -12.18 -4.49
CA LYS A 145 -2.95 -13.41 -4.22
C LYS A 145 -3.32 -14.12 -5.52
N SER A 146 -4.00 -13.40 -6.42
CA SER A 146 -4.39 -13.93 -7.74
C SER A 146 -3.17 -14.38 -8.56
N TRP A 147 -2.07 -13.63 -8.53
CA TRP A 147 -0.80 -13.98 -9.16
C TRP A 147 -0.25 -15.33 -8.68
N SER A 148 -0.27 -15.56 -7.36
CA SER A 148 0.21 -16.83 -6.77
C SER A 148 -0.64 -18.03 -7.18
N GLU A 149 -1.89 -17.80 -7.57
CA GLU A 149 -2.84 -18.81 -8.04
C GLU A 149 -2.75 -19.08 -9.56
N LEU A 150 -2.05 -18.23 -10.33
CA LEU A 150 -1.91 -18.38 -11.79
C LEU A 150 -1.08 -19.60 -12.20
N ASP A 151 0.10 -19.76 -11.59
CA ASP A 151 1.00 -20.88 -11.84
C ASP A 151 1.95 -21.11 -10.64
N PRO A 152 1.96 -22.30 -10.02
CA PRO A 152 2.72 -22.55 -8.79
C PRO A 152 4.24 -22.56 -8.98
N VAL A 153 4.74 -22.64 -10.22
CA VAL A 153 6.17 -22.73 -10.53
C VAL A 153 6.72 -21.38 -11.01
N LEU A 154 5.99 -20.70 -11.90
CA LEU A 154 6.38 -19.44 -12.49
C LEU A 154 6.10 -18.27 -11.56
N ALA A 155 4.90 -18.19 -10.97
CA ALA A 155 4.52 -17.08 -10.12
C ALA A 155 5.56 -16.71 -9.04
N PRO A 156 6.11 -17.65 -8.23
CA PRO A 156 7.09 -17.34 -7.18
C PRO A 156 8.45 -16.86 -7.70
N ARG A 157 8.77 -17.04 -8.99
CA ARG A 157 10.04 -16.59 -9.60
C ARG A 157 10.04 -15.10 -9.92
N TRP A 158 8.86 -14.49 -10.07
CA TRP A 158 8.73 -13.07 -10.37
C TRP A 158 8.70 -12.25 -9.08
N TRP A 159 9.88 -11.87 -8.64
CA TRP A 159 10.08 -11.22 -7.34
C TRP A 159 9.34 -9.88 -7.18
N HIS A 160 9.17 -9.11 -8.26
CA HIS A 160 8.63 -7.75 -8.21
C HIS A 160 7.23 -7.69 -7.57
N ILE A 161 6.30 -8.59 -7.96
CA ILE A 161 4.94 -8.66 -7.40
C ILE A 161 4.97 -8.76 -5.86
N TYR A 162 5.84 -9.62 -5.32
CA TYR A 162 5.98 -9.81 -3.87
C TYR A 162 6.71 -8.65 -3.19
N PHE A 163 7.69 -8.05 -3.87
CA PHE A 163 8.38 -6.86 -3.37
C PHE A 163 7.43 -5.68 -3.19
N HIS A 164 6.56 -5.40 -4.17
CA HIS A 164 5.61 -4.30 -4.04
C HIS A 164 4.55 -4.59 -2.97
N THR A 165 4.11 -5.84 -2.81
CA THR A 165 3.24 -6.23 -1.68
C THR A 165 3.95 -6.18 -0.33
N PHE A 166 5.26 -6.36 -0.29
CA PHE A 166 6.02 -6.10 0.92
C PHE A 166 6.07 -4.59 1.22
N ALA A 167 6.23 -3.74 0.20
CA ALA A 167 6.15 -2.29 0.35
C ALA A 167 4.78 -1.83 0.88
N THR A 168 3.69 -2.49 0.47
CA THR A 168 2.35 -2.20 1.00
C THR A 168 2.23 -2.66 2.46
N THR A 169 2.81 -3.80 2.81
CA THR A 169 2.90 -4.28 4.20
C THR A 169 3.64 -3.27 5.09
N VAL A 170 4.71 -2.65 4.59
CA VAL A 170 5.46 -1.59 5.30
C VAL A 170 4.58 -0.38 5.58
N VAL A 171 3.84 0.15 4.59
CA VAL A 171 2.97 1.32 4.81
C VAL A 171 1.82 1.00 5.76
N GLN A 172 1.20 -0.17 5.65
CA GLN A 172 0.16 -0.63 6.58
C GLN A 172 0.70 -0.71 8.01
N SER A 173 1.88 -1.32 8.18
CA SER A 173 2.54 -1.40 9.49
C SER A 173 2.91 -0.03 10.03
N SER A 174 3.34 0.90 9.18
CA SER A 174 3.69 2.25 9.61
C SER A 174 2.50 3.01 10.19
N LEU A 175 1.30 2.82 9.62
CA LEU A 175 0.07 3.41 10.17
C LEU A 175 -0.20 2.85 11.57
N VAL A 176 -0.11 1.53 11.75
CA VAL A 176 -0.38 0.91 13.06
C VAL A 176 0.66 1.32 14.11
N VAL A 177 1.93 1.41 13.73
CA VAL A 177 3.03 1.75 14.65
C VAL A 177 2.99 3.23 15.04
N LYS A 178 2.78 4.14 14.08
CA LYS A 178 2.78 5.59 14.35
C LYS A 178 1.44 6.08 14.88
N CYS A 179 0.35 5.52 14.39
CA CYS A 179 -1.02 5.92 14.72
C CYS A 179 -1.86 4.75 15.26
N PRO A 180 -1.48 4.13 16.39
CA PRO A 180 -2.14 2.93 16.93
C PRO A 180 -3.59 3.15 17.40
N ARG A 181 -4.08 4.39 17.39
CA ARG A 181 -5.47 4.77 17.71
C ARG A 181 -6.34 5.10 16.50
N SER A 182 -5.76 5.13 15.30
CA SER A 182 -6.53 5.42 14.09
C SER A 182 -7.66 4.41 13.89
N LYS A 183 -8.78 4.89 13.35
CA LYS A 183 -9.90 4.03 12.91
C LYS A 183 -9.48 2.95 11.90
N LEU A 184 -8.35 3.13 11.20
CA LEU A 184 -7.87 2.22 10.17
C LEU A 184 -7.00 1.07 10.68
N VAL A 185 -6.64 1.04 11.96
CA VAL A 185 -5.68 0.07 12.52
C VAL A 185 -6.11 -1.39 12.29
N GLN A 186 -7.38 -1.72 12.47
CA GLN A 186 -7.86 -3.10 12.28
C GLN A 186 -7.78 -3.54 10.81
N HIS A 187 -8.11 -2.63 9.89
CA HIS A 187 -7.96 -2.89 8.46
C HIS A 187 -6.48 -3.11 8.10
N ALA A 188 -5.59 -2.24 8.58
CA ALA A 188 -4.17 -2.35 8.29
C ALA A 188 -3.56 -3.66 8.82
N LEU A 189 -3.93 -4.09 10.03
CA LEU A 189 -3.52 -5.39 10.57
C LEU A 189 -4.02 -6.58 9.74
N TYR A 190 -5.26 -6.51 9.26
CA TYR A 190 -5.81 -7.53 8.37
C TYR A 190 -4.98 -7.62 7.08
N GLN A 191 -4.65 -6.49 6.44
CA GLN A 191 -3.83 -6.46 5.23
C GLN A 191 -2.41 -7.01 5.47
N ILE A 192 -1.76 -6.65 6.58
CA ILE A 192 -0.44 -7.19 6.95
C ILE A 192 -0.50 -8.71 7.09
N THR A 193 -1.57 -9.23 7.71
CA THR A 193 -1.74 -10.67 7.91
C THR A 193 -1.98 -11.38 6.58
N ALA A 194 -2.88 -10.86 5.74
CA ALA A 194 -3.13 -11.40 4.41
C ALA A 194 -1.88 -11.46 3.53
N ALA A 195 -1.03 -10.43 3.57
CA ALA A 195 0.24 -10.44 2.85
C ALA A 195 1.22 -11.49 3.39
N ILE A 196 1.30 -11.68 4.71
CA ILE A 196 2.14 -12.73 5.32
C ILE A 196 1.67 -14.12 4.89
N ASP A 197 0.36 -14.38 4.88
CA ASP A 197 -0.18 -15.70 4.51
C ASP A 197 0.17 -16.05 3.05
N ILE A 198 0.11 -15.05 2.14
CA ILE A 198 0.56 -15.17 0.76
C ILE A 198 2.07 -15.48 0.70
N PHE A 199 2.88 -14.75 1.46
CA PHE A 199 4.33 -14.94 1.49
C PHE A 199 4.74 -16.29 2.07
N GLU A 200 4.04 -16.79 3.10
CA GLU A 200 4.27 -18.12 3.65
C GLU A 200 4.05 -19.22 2.60
N THR A 201 2.99 -19.07 1.80
CA THR A 201 2.69 -20.00 0.71
C THR A 201 3.74 -19.94 -0.41
N ALA A 202 4.10 -18.74 -0.86
CA ALA A 202 5.03 -18.55 -1.97
C ALA A 202 6.51 -18.81 -1.60
N ALA A 203 6.89 -18.62 -0.33
CA ALA A 203 8.27 -18.86 0.15
C ALA A 203 8.68 -20.34 0.08
N VAL A 204 7.72 -21.28 0.04
CA VAL A 204 8.00 -22.72 -0.11
C VAL A 204 8.68 -23.02 -1.46
N THR A 205 8.36 -22.26 -2.51
CA THR A 205 8.78 -22.52 -3.88
C THR A 205 9.69 -21.45 -4.47
N GLY A 206 9.79 -20.27 -3.84
CA GLY A 206 10.54 -19.11 -4.34
C GLY A 206 11.52 -18.49 -3.34
N ALA A 207 12.80 -18.43 -3.72
CA ALA A 207 13.86 -17.81 -2.91
C ALA A 207 13.67 -16.29 -2.65
N PRO A 208 13.22 -15.45 -3.62
CA PRO A 208 13.07 -14.02 -3.38
C PRO A 208 12.04 -13.68 -2.30
N VAL A 209 10.92 -14.41 -2.26
CA VAL A 209 9.84 -14.17 -1.28
C VAL A 209 10.24 -14.65 0.11
N ALA A 210 10.98 -15.76 0.19
CA ALA A 210 11.48 -16.30 1.45
C ALA A 210 12.36 -15.29 2.21
N MET A 211 13.11 -14.43 1.50
CA MET A 211 13.93 -13.37 2.12
C MET A 211 13.10 -12.25 2.75
N LEU A 212 11.91 -11.94 2.22
CA LEU A 212 11.03 -10.87 2.71
C LEU A 212 10.20 -11.30 3.93
N LEU A 213 9.90 -12.60 4.03
CA LEU A 213 8.98 -13.15 5.03
C LEU A 213 9.37 -12.87 6.50
N PRO A 214 10.64 -13.03 6.94
CA PRO A 214 11.03 -12.71 8.32
C PRO A 214 10.76 -11.24 8.66
N ARG A 215 11.04 -10.32 7.71
CA ARG A 215 10.80 -8.90 7.92
C ARG A 215 9.31 -8.57 7.97
N ALA A 216 8.49 -9.19 7.12
CA ALA A 216 7.04 -9.05 7.17
C ALA A 216 6.46 -9.50 8.53
N LYS A 217 6.93 -10.64 9.07
CA LYS A 217 6.55 -11.12 10.42
C LYS A 217 6.98 -10.16 11.53
N SER A 218 8.16 -9.56 11.40
CA SER A 218 8.64 -8.52 12.32
C SER A 218 7.72 -7.29 12.29
N LEU A 219 7.30 -6.81 11.11
CA LEU A 219 6.37 -5.69 10.98
C LEU A 219 5.04 -5.95 11.70
N ARG A 220 4.46 -7.16 11.54
CA ARG A 220 3.25 -7.55 12.29
C ARG A 220 3.47 -7.54 13.79
N THR A 221 4.63 -8.02 14.25
CA THR A 221 4.97 -8.04 15.68
C THR A 221 5.09 -6.62 16.24
N ASP A 222 5.74 -5.72 15.51
CA ASP A 222 5.89 -4.32 15.90
C ASP A 222 4.53 -3.60 15.93
N ALA A 223 3.68 -3.86 14.94
CA ALA A 223 2.30 -3.35 14.88
C ALA A 223 1.47 -3.81 16.09
N LEU A 224 1.49 -5.11 16.43
CA LEU A 224 0.80 -5.64 17.59
C LEU A 224 1.33 -5.05 18.91
N ARG A 225 2.64 -4.84 19.01
CA ARG A 225 3.26 -4.19 20.18
C ARG A 225 2.76 -2.75 20.36
N ALA A 226 2.63 -1.98 19.28
CA ALA A 226 2.12 -0.60 19.33
C ALA A 226 0.65 -0.51 19.78
N ILE A 227 -0.17 -1.49 19.39
CA ILE A 227 -1.56 -1.57 19.85
C ILE A 227 -1.62 -1.90 21.34
N GLN A 228 -0.79 -2.85 21.80
CA GLN A 228 -0.73 -3.25 23.20
C GLN A 228 -0.25 -2.11 24.11
N SER A 229 0.75 -1.33 23.68
CA SER A 229 1.23 -0.19 24.47
C SER A 229 0.16 0.89 24.66
N THR A 230 -0.68 1.11 23.64
CA THR A 230 -1.78 2.07 23.70
C THR A 230 -2.85 1.66 24.73
N ARG A 231 -3.18 0.36 24.83
CA ARG A 231 -4.17 -0.14 25.80
C ARG A 231 -3.76 0.07 27.27
N ARG A 232 -2.46 0.21 27.54
CA ARG A 232 -1.93 0.42 28.90
C ARG A 232 -2.03 1.86 29.38
N ILE A 233 -2.27 2.83 28.49
CA ILE A 233 -2.37 4.24 28.83
C ILE A 233 -3.86 4.64 28.86
N PRO A 234 -4.47 4.83 30.05
CA PRO A 234 -5.87 5.24 30.13
C PRO A 234 -6.08 6.65 29.57
N ALA A 235 -7.18 6.85 28.83
CA ALA A 235 -7.52 8.13 28.20
C ALA A 235 -7.61 9.30 29.20
N SER A 236 -7.94 9.02 30.48
CA SER A 236 -8.03 10.02 31.55
C SER A 236 -6.70 10.65 31.95
N MET A 237 -5.56 9.97 31.75
CA MET A 237 -4.23 10.51 32.09
C MET A 237 -3.68 11.49 31.04
N ARG A 238 -4.40 11.70 29.93
CA ARG A 238 -3.87 12.45 28.77
C ARG A 238 -4.55 13.79 28.52
N ALA A 239 -5.76 13.99 29.06
CA ALA A 239 -6.48 15.27 28.96
C ALA A 239 -5.80 16.43 29.73
N SER A 240 -4.80 16.15 30.58
CA SER A 240 -4.11 17.18 31.39
C SER A 240 -2.95 17.91 30.68
N ASN A 241 -2.54 17.49 29.48
CA ASN A 241 -1.41 18.11 28.76
C ASN A 241 -1.82 18.97 27.55
N GLY A 242 -3.12 19.19 27.34
CA GLY A 242 -3.62 20.11 26.31
C GLY A 242 -3.60 21.56 26.79
N LEU A 243 -2.41 22.13 27.02
CA LEU A 243 -2.09 23.57 27.07
C LEU A 243 -0.63 23.72 27.53
N GLY A 244 0.29 23.36 26.64
CA GLY A 244 1.72 23.46 26.90
C GLY A 244 2.50 23.10 25.65
N VAL A 245 2.63 24.05 24.73
CA VAL A 245 3.65 24.00 23.69
C VAL A 245 5.00 24.04 24.39
N VAL A 246 5.50 22.88 24.79
CA VAL A 246 6.93 22.69 25.07
C VAL A 246 7.55 22.37 23.72
N SER A 247 8.14 23.41 23.11
CA SER A 247 9.02 23.24 21.96
C SER A 247 10.08 22.18 22.29
N PRO A 248 10.28 21.16 21.46
CA PRO A 248 11.38 20.22 21.68
C PRO A 248 12.72 20.97 21.56
N PRO A 249 13.76 20.54 22.29
CA PRO A 249 15.09 21.12 22.13
C PRO A 249 15.54 20.92 20.68
N LYS A 250 16.07 21.99 20.09
CA LYS A 250 16.57 22.01 18.70
C LYS A 250 17.60 20.90 18.52
N LEU A 251 17.20 19.81 17.89
CA LEU A 251 18.12 18.80 17.38
C LEU A 251 18.83 19.44 16.19
N SER A 252 20.16 19.52 16.27
CA SER A 252 21.02 20.01 15.20
C SER A 252 20.69 19.28 13.90
N LYS A 253 20.58 20.04 12.81
CA LYS A 253 20.31 19.57 11.45
C LYS A 253 21.32 18.48 11.06
N GLU A 254 20.90 17.23 11.06
CA GLU A 254 21.50 16.19 10.24
C GLU A 254 20.64 15.98 8.98
N PRO A 255 21.26 15.69 7.82
CA PRO A 255 20.53 15.65 6.55
C PRO A 255 19.55 14.48 6.51
N THR A 256 18.37 14.76 5.97
CA THR A 256 17.30 13.81 5.63
C THR A 256 17.79 12.82 4.57
N ASP A 257 18.44 11.73 5.01
CA ASP A 257 18.90 10.67 4.09
C ASP A 257 18.74 9.25 4.68
N ASN A 258 17.72 9.03 5.50
CA ASN A 258 17.54 7.75 6.22
C ASN A 258 16.24 6.99 5.92
N PHE A 259 15.36 7.48 5.05
CA PHE A 259 14.17 6.70 4.65
C PHE A 259 14.52 5.57 3.66
N ASN A 260 15.52 5.77 2.80
CA ASN A 260 15.95 4.77 1.81
C ASN A 260 16.93 3.72 2.35
N ARG A 261 17.45 3.89 3.58
CA ARG A 261 18.52 3.02 4.12
C ARG A 261 18.03 1.72 4.74
N CYS A 262 16.72 1.55 4.95
CA CYS A 262 16.16 0.33 5.54
C CYS A 262 16.01 -0.85 4.57
N ILE A 263 16.32 -0.70 3.28
CA ILE A 263 16.15 -1.76 2.26
C ILE A 263 17.48 -2.44 1.84
N LEU A 264 18.65 -1.93 2.23
CA LEU A 264 19.95 -2.45 1.75
C LEU A 264 20.95 -2.85 2.85
N LYS A 265 20.49 -3.24 4.05
CA LYS A 265 21.38 -3.79 5.09
C LYS A 265 20.86 -5.12 5.62
N SER A 266 20.97 -6.16 4.80
CA SER A 266 20.99 -7.55 5.25
C SER A 266 21.97 -8.37 4.41
N GLU A 267 23.22 -7.92 4.33
CA GLU A 267 24.34 -8.80 4.02
C GLU A 267 25.48 -8.45 4.99
N GLY A 268 25.74 -9.39 5.88
CA GLY A 268 26.74 -9.39 6.94
C GLY A 268 26.72 -10.75 7.59
#